data_AF-A0A3A0CDT1-F1
#
_entry.id   AF-A0A3A0CDT1-F1
#
_cell.length_a   1.000
_cell.length_b   1.000
_cell.length_c   1.000
_cell.angle_alpha   90.00
_cell.angle_beta   90.00
_cell.angle_gamma   90.00
#
_symmetry.space_group_name_H-M   'P 1'
#
loop_
_entity.id
_entity.type
_entity.pdbx_description
1 polymer ?
#
loop_
_entity_poly.entity_id
_entity_poly.type
_entity_poly.pdbx_seq_one_letter_code
_entity_poly.pdbx_strand_id
1 'polypeptide(L)'
;ILDEPSIGLHQRDNRKLIDTLVHLRNLGNTVIVVEHDHETIESADWVIDLGPGAGKDGGHVVAAGTPADVAQNTKSLTGDYLAGRKYIAIPMKRRPGNGTFLELNGAQGNNLKNVEVKFPLGMLTCITGVSGSGKSTLINETLFRVLSRELNQAKQQPLPFRNIRGLQHLDKVIDIDQSPIGRTPRSNPATYTGLFTEIRDLFTQTQEAKVRGYKPGRFSFNVKGGRCENCEGDGIIKIEMHFLPDVYVTCEACKGKRYNRETLEVKYKGKSIAEVLDMTVEEALDFFQHIPTLKRRLQTLHDVGLGYIHLGQQATTLSGGEAQRVKLATELSRVATGRTIYILDEPTTGLHFEDVKMLLSVLNRLVDMGNTVIVIEHNLDVIKTADYIIDLGPEGGDNGGKIVATGTPEAVAQNSDSFTGEFLAKILREGKRELRPSLAAETYSNGRRAFARKISEEEVSWKKSNRKKVKIAFDEDDEETDKARRKKGKPVKKQLPQPRRQ
;
A
#
# COMPACT_ATOMS: atom_id res chain seq x y z
N ILE A 1 -10.29 -19.49 21.09
CA ILE A 1 -9.86 -18.18 20.56
C ILE A 1 -9.38 -18.42 19.16
N LEU A 2 -9.96 -17.75 18.18
CA LEU A 2 -9.61 -17.84 16.77
C LEU A 2 -9.24 -16.45 16.28
N ASP A 3 -8.26 -16.38 15.39
CA ASP A 3 -7.77 -15.16 14.77
C ASP A 3 -8.14 -15.23 13.29
N GLU A 4 -9.14 -14.44 12.89
CA GLU A 4 -9.61 -14.25 11.51
C GLU A 4 -9.80 -15.56 10.71
N PRO A 5 -10.70 -16.46 11.15
CA PRO A 5 -10.94 -17.72 10.46
C PRO A 5 -11.53 -17.58 9.05
N SER A 6 -12.02 -16.38 8.66
CA SER A 6 -12.54 -16.12 7.32
C SER A 6 -11.45 -15.88 6.24
N ILE A 7 -10.17 -15.78 6.63
CA ILE A 7 -9.04 -15.56 5.69
C ILE A 7 -9.03 -16.60 4.56
N GLY A 8 -8.92 -16.11 3.32
CA GLY A 8 -8.86 -16.94 2.10
C GLY A 8 -10.16 -17.70 1.78
N LEU A 9 -11.26 -17.45 2.53
CA LEU A 9 -12.56 -18.01 2.23
C LEU A 9 -13.34 -17.13 1.28
N HIS A 10 -13.99 -17.77 0.32
CA HIS A 10 -14.98 -17.12 -0.51
C HIS A 10 -16.28 -16.91 0.28
N GLN A 11 -17.01 -15.83 0.02
CA GLN A 11 -18.26 -15.49 0.72
C GLN A 11 -19.31 -16.62 0.70
N ARG A 12 -19.30 -17.45 -0.34
CA ARG A 12 -20.09 -18.69 -0.43
C ARG A 12 -19.85 -19.66 0.75
N ASP A 13 -18.60 -19.81 1.17
CA ASP A 13 -18.20 -20.78 2.19
C ASP A 13 -18.17 -20.16 3.60
N ASN A 14 -18.27 -18.83 3.70
CA ASN A 14 -18.33 -18.10 4.97
C ASN A 14 -19.50 -18.57 5.85
N ARG A 15 -20.67 -18.82 5.25
CA ARG A 15 -21.83 -19.34 5.98
C ARG A 15 -21.54 -20.67 6.69
N LYS A 16 -20.82 -21.59 6.03
CA LYS A 16 -20.45 -22.88 6.62
C LYS A 16 -19.49 -22.71 7.78
N LEU A 17 -18.56 -21.75 7.69
CA LEU A 17 -17.66 -21.40 8.78
C LEU A 17 -18.48 -20.92 9.99
N ILE A 18 -19.38 -19.96 9.79
CA ILE A 18 -20.24 -19.43 10.85
C ILE A 18 -21.06 -20.55 11.51
N ASP A 19 -21.69 -21.42 10.72
CA ASP A 19 -22.47 -22.56 11.23
C ASP A 19 -21.59 -23.52 12.06
N THR A 20 -20.32 -23.71 11.67
CA THR A 20 -19.35 -24.54 12.41
C THR A 20 -18.95 -23.89 13.74
N LEU A 21 -18.72 -22.57 13.75
CA LEU A 21 -18.41 -21.81 14.97
C LEU A 21 -19.58 -21.84 15.95
N VAL A 22 -20.80 -21.66 15.44
CA VAL A 22 -22.05 -21.78 16.20
C VAL A 22 -22.22 -23.19 16.77
N HIS A 23 -21.92 -24.22 15.98
CA HIS A 23 -21.95 -25.60 16.47
C HIS A 23 -20.94 -25.81 17.60
N LEU A 24 -19.70 -25.34 17.45
CA LEU A 24 -18.66 -25.45 18.47
C LEU A 24 -19.07 -24.76 19.78
N ARG A 25 -19.71 -23.58 19.69
CA ARG A 25 -20.31 -22.88 20.84
C ARG A 25 -21.41 -23.72 21.49
N ASN A 26 -22.33 -24.27 20.69
CA ASN A 26 -23.46 -25.06 21.18
C ASN A 26 -23.05 -26.38 21.85
N LEU A 27 -21.82 -26.87 21.63
CA LEU A 27 -21.23 -27.98 22.39
C LEU A 27 -20.82 -27.59 23.83
N GLY A 28 -21.08 -26.35 24.25
CA GLY A 28 -20.77 -25.85 25.61
C GLY A 28 -19.45 -25.09 25.70
N ASN A 29 -18.86 -24.70 24.57
CA ASN A 29 -17.60 -23.94 24.53
C ASN A 29 -17.85 -22.43 24.45
N THR A 30 -16.91 -21.64 24.95
CA THR A 30 -16.83 -20.20 24.64
C THR A 30 -15.94 -20.01 23.42
N VAL A 31 -16.50 -19.43 22.35
CA VAL A 31 -15.79 -19.17 21.09
C VAL A 31 -15.54 -17.67 20.99
N ILE A 32 -14.28 -17.26 21.17
CA ILE A 32 -13.83 -15.88 20.96
C ILE A 32 -13.17 -15.81 19.59
N VAL A 33 -13.60 -14.90 18.75
CA VAL A 33 -13.11 -14.73 17.38
C VAL A 33 -12.71 -13.26 17.20
N VAL A 34 -11.50 -13.02 16.69
CA VAL A 34 -11.10 -11.73 16.14
C VAL A 34 -11.48 -11.76 14.66
N GLU A 35 -12.33 -10.84 14.20
CA GLU A 35 -12.83 -10.82 12.83
C GLU A 35 -13.12 -9.41 12.35
N HIS A 36 -13.12 -9.28 11.02
CA HIS A 36 -13.46 -8.06 10.30
C HIS A 36 -14.57 -8.31 9.25
N ASP A 37 -14.95 -9.57 9.02
CA ASP A 37 -16.04 -9.92 8.10
C ASP A 37 -17.42 -9.52 8.62
N HIS A 38 -18.19 -8.83 7.76
CA HIS A 38 -19.49 -8.27 8.12
C HIS A 38 -20.50 -9.34 8.55
N GLU A 39 -20.62 -10.44 7.80
CA GLU A 39 -21.60 -11.49 8.08
C GLU A 39 -21.28 -12.21 9.41
N THR A 40 -19.99 -12.38 9.71
CA THR A 40 -19.53 -12.97 10.97
C THR A 40 -19.85 -12.07 12.16
N ILE A 41 -19.60 -10.77 12.04
CA ILE A 41 -19.91 -9.79 13.10
C ILE A 41 -21.43 -9.72 13.34
N GLU A 42 -22.24 -9.68 12.28
CA GLU A 42 -23.71 -9.68 12.39
C GLU A 42 -24.29 -10.96 13.00
N SER A 43 -23.61 -12.10 12.79
CA SER A 43 -24.04 -13.40 13.31
C SER A 43 -23.57 -13.69 14.73
N ALA A 44 -22.75 -12.82 15.32
CA ALA A 44 -22.20 -13.00 16.65
C ALA A 44 -23.26 -12.78 17.75
N ASP A 45 -23.19 -13.56 18.84
CA ASP A 45 -24.05 -13.33 20.01
C ASP A 45 -23.68 -12.04 20.76
N TRP A 46 -22.38 -11.73 20.76
CA TRP A 46 -21.80 -10.59 21.44
C TRP A 46 -20.59 -10.07 20.68
N VAL A 47 -20.49 -8.76 20.52
CA VAL A 47 -19.41 -8.05 19.83
C VAL A 47 -18.73 -7.12 20.82
N ILE A 48 -17.40 -7.08 20.78
CA ILE A 48 -16.57 -6.13 21.52
C ILE A 48 -15.78 -5.33 20.49
N ASP A 49 -16.06 -4.03 20.39
CA ASP A 49 -15.36 -3.12 19.49
C ASP A 49 -14.23 -2.41 20.23
N LEU A 50 -13.01 -2.51 19.70
CA LEU A 50 -11.81 -1.88 20.25
C LEU A 50 -11.45 -0.64 19.44
N GLY A 51 -11.01 0.43 20.10
CA GLY A 51 -10.64 1.67 19.43
C GLY A 51 -10.33 2.82 20.40
N PRO A 52 -10.64 4.08 20.04
CA PRO A 52 -11.25 4.54 18.78
C PRO A 52 -10.33 4.51 17.54
N GLY A 53 -9.02 4.34 17.74
CA GLY A 53 -8.03 4.23 16.67
C GLY A 53 -7.04 3.08 16.89
N ALA A 54 -5.90 3.15 16.21
CA ALA A 54 -4.81 2.17 16.35
C ALA A 54 -3.63 2.74 17.16
N GLY A 55 -2.72 1.87 17.58
CA GLY A 55 -1.54 2.27 18.35
C GLY A 55 -1.92 2.95 19.68
N LYS A 56 -1.35 4.14 19.94
CA LYS A 56 -1.60 4.92 21.16
C LYS A 56 -3.05 5.38 21.32
N ASP A 57 -3.79 5.48 20.22
CA ASP A 57 -5.19 5.91 20.20
C ASP A 57 -6.17 4.73 20.26
N GLY A 58 -5.65 3.50 20.38
CA GLY A 58 -6.42 2.27 20.54
C GLY A 58 -6.44 1.74 21.97
N GLY A 59 -6.77 0.46 22.13
CA GLY A 59 -6.68 -0.25 23.41
C GLY A 59 -7.83 -0.02 24.39
N HIS A 60 -8.91 0.64 23.95
CA HIS A 60 -10.11 0.87 24.76
C HIS A 60 -11.31 0.13 24.18
N VAL A 61 -12.20 -0.36 25.05
CA VAL A 61 -13.51 -0.90 24.63
C VAL A 61 -14.42 0.28 24.31
N VAL A 62 -14.77 0.44 23.03
CA VAL A 62 -15.61 1.53 22.52
C VAL A 62 -17.09 1.16 22.59
N ALA A 63 -17.40 -0.09 22.26
CA ALA A 63 -18.74 -0.66 22.36
C ALA A 63 -18.64 -2.14 22.76
N ALA A 64 -19.62 -2.62 23.53
CA ALA A 64 -19.78 -4.02 23.83
C ALA A 64 -21.27 -4.33 23.98
N GLY A 65 -21.76 -5.36 23.29
CA GLY A 65 -23.18 -5.68 23.26
C GLY A 65 -23.52 -6.68 22.17
N THR A 66 -24.81 -6.81 21.86
CA THR A 66 -25.23 -7.50 20.63
C THR A 66 -24.78 -6.70 19.40
N PRO A 67 -24.73 -7.31 18.19
CA PRO A 67 -24.43 -6.56 16.97
C PRO A 67 -25.33 -5.34 16.76
N ALA A 68 -26.61 -5.43 17.16
CA ALA A 68 -27.56 -4.32 17.10
C ALA A 68 -27.19 -3.18 18.07
N ASP A 69 -26.69 -3.49 19.27
CA ASP A 69 -26.24 -2.49 20.25
C ASP A 69 -25.00 -1.76 19.74
N VAL A 70 -24.05 -2.49 19.16
CA VAL A 70 -22.84 -1.91 18.55
C VAL A 70 -23.21 -1.01 17.37
N ALA A 71 -24.13 -1.45 16.50
CA ALA A 71 -24.62 -0.64 15.37
C ALA A 71 -25.28 0.68 15.81
N GLN A 72 -25.94 0.72 16.98
CA GLN A 72 -26.53 1.94 17.52
C GLN A 72 -25.52 2.90 18.16
N ASN A 73 -24.34 2.41 18.56
CA ASN A 73 -23.33 3.22 19.21
C ASN A 73 -22.56 4.08 18.20
N THR A 74 -22.84 5.38 18.18
CA THR A 74 -22.19 6.35 17.25
C THR A 74 -20.72 6.64 17.57
N LYS A 75 -20.16 6.10 18.66
CA LYS A 75 -18.72 6.18 18.93
C LYS A 75 -17.96 5.00 18.31
N SER A 76 -18.67 3.91 18.00
CA SER A 76 -18.10 2.71 17.40
C SER A 76 -17.93 2.93 15.89
N LEU A 77 -16.68 2.87 15.43
CA LEU A 77 -16.39 2.94 14.00
C LEU A 77 -16.98 1.71 13.29
N THR A 78 -16.84 0.53 13.89
CA THR A 78 -17.47 -0.71 13.42
C THR A 78 -18.99 -0.56 13.35
N GLY A 79 -19.59 0.00 14.41
CA GLY A 79 -21.02 0.28 14.48
C GLY A 79 -21.53 1.22 13.38
N ASP A 80 -20.73 2.21 12.95
CA ASP A 80 -21.08 3.07 11.82
C ASP A 80 -21.16 2.30 10.49
N TYR A 81 -20.32 1.29 10.29
CA TYR A 81 -20.37 0.43 9.11
C TYR A 81 -21.54 -0.56 9.18
N LEU A 82 -21.75 -1.22 10.33
CA LEU A 82 -22.90 -2.13 10.53
C LEU A 82 -24.25 -1.42 10.34
N ALA A 83 -24.35 -0.16 10.76
CA ALA A 83 -25.57 0.63 10.60
C ALA A 83 -25.72 1.30 9.22
N GLY A 84 -24.75 1.14 8.31
CA GLY A 84 -24.74 1.80 7.01
C GLY A 84 -24.53 3.32 7.05
N ARG A 85 -24.14 3.89 8.21
CA ARG A 85 -23.78 5.33 8.32
C ARG A 85 -22.48 5.63 7.60
N LYS A 86 -21.55 4.67 7.60
CA LYS A 86 -20.35 4.64 6.77
C LYS A 86 -20.40 3.41 5.86
N TYR A 87 -19.86 3.56 4.66
CA TYR A 87 -19.76 2.48 3.69
C TYR A 87 -18.68 2.78 2.65
N ILE A 88 -18.24 1.75 1.94
CA ILE A 88 -17.37 1.89 0.77
C ILE A 88 -18.26 2.10 -0.46
N ALA A 89 -18.19 3.30 -1.04
CA ALA A 89 -19.04 3.69 -2.15
C ALA A 89 -18.67 2.98 -3.47
N ILE A 90 -19.67 2.64 -4.26
CA ILE A 90 -19.49 2.11 -5.61
C ILE A 90 -19.06 3.26 -6.55
N PRO A 91 -18.01 3.11 -7.37
CA PRO A 91 -17.62 4.12 -8.34
C PRO A 91 -18.74 4.43 -9.34
N MET A 92 -19.03 5.71 -9.55
CA MET A 92 -20.07 6.15 -10.49
C MET A 92 -19.77 5.78 -11.96
N LYS A 93 -18.48 5.65 -12.30
CA LYS A 93 -18.00 5.25 -13.62
C LYS A 93 -16.78 4.36 -13.44
N ARG A 94 -16.72 3.27 -14.22
CA ARG A 94 -15.54 2.40 -14.35
C ARG A 94 -14.54 3.05 -15.31
N ARG A 95 -13.23 2.92 -15.05
CA ARG A 95 -12.20 3.37 -16.00
C ARG A 95 -12.25 2.50 -17.26
N PRO A 96 -12.13 3.08 -18.47
CA PRO A 96 -12.10 2.32 -19.72
C PRO A 96 -10.71 1.70 -20.02
N GLY A 97 -9.71 1.94 -19.17
CA GLY A 97 -8.32 1.53 -19.38
C GLY A 97 -7.60 2.39 -20.41
N ASN A 98 -6.37 2.02 -20.74
CA ASN A 98 -5.53 2.75 -21.70
C ASN A 98 -5.58 2.17 -23.13
N GLY A 99 -6.46 1.20 -23.39
CA GLY A 99 -6.60 0.54 -24.69
C GLY A 99 -5.55 -0.54 -24.99
N THR A 100 -4.62 -0.81 -24.06
CA THR A 100 -3.60 -1.85 -24.19
C THR A 100 -3.87 -3.01 -23.25
N PHE A 101 -3.38 -4.19 -23.61
CA PHE A 101 -3.63 -5.44 -22.88
C PHE A 101 -2.34 -6.23 -22.70
N LEU A 102 -2.27 -6.92 -21.57
CA LEU A 102 -1.35 -8.03 -21.36
C LEU A 102 -2.11 -9.34 -21.59
N GLU A 103 -1.65 -10.18 -22.50
CA GLU A 103 -2.33 -11.45 -22.83
C GLU A 103 -1.48 -12.62 -22.36
N LEU A 104 -2.01 -13.45 -21.46
CA LEU A 104 -1.40 -14.70 -21.03
C LEU A 104 -2.18 -15.85 -21.67
N ASN A 105 -1.50 -16.60 -22.54
CA ASN A 105 -2.14 -17.66 -23.33
C ASN A 105 -1.68 -19.05 -22.88
N GLY A 106 -2.65 -19.93 -22.67
CA GLY A 106 -2.45 -21.35 -22.41
C GLY A 106 -1.76 -21.65 -21.09
N ALA A 107 -2.14 -20.97 -20.01
CA ALA A 107 -1.66 -21.28 -18.67
C ALA A 107 -2.21 -22.64 -18.19
N GLN A 108 -1.31 -23.53 -17.76
CA GLN A 108 -1.59 -24.94 -17.45
C GLN A 108 -0.97 -25.39 -16.12
N GLY A 109 -0.52 -24.44 -15.28
CA GLY A 109 -0.03 -24.75 -13.95
C GLY A 109 -1.11 -25.37 -13.05
N ASN A 110 -0.74 -26.35 -12.22
CA ASN A 110 -1.62 -27.03 -11.26
C ASN A 110 -2.95 -27.47 -11.91
N ASN A 111 -4.08 -26.90 -11.48
CA ASN A 111 -5.42 -27.23 -11.97
C ASN A 111 -5.90 -26.38 -13.16
N LEU A 112 -5.11 -25.43 -13.66
CA LEU A 112 -5.50 -24.54 -14.77
C LEU A 112 -5.72 -25.31 -16.08
N LYS A 113 -6.86 -25.08 -16.74
CA LYS A 113 -7.31 -25.82 -17.93
C LYS A 113 -6.95 -25.07 -19.21
N ASN A 114 -5.65 -24.88 -19.48
CA ASN A 114 -5.14 -24.15 -20.65
C ASN A 114 -5.77 -22.74 -20.79
N VAL A 115 -5.75 -21.99 -19.68
CA VAL A 115 -6.41 -20.70 -19.55
C VAL A 115 -5.78 -19.67 -20.49
N GLU A 116 -6.64 -18.97 -21.23
CA GLU A 116 -6.29 -17.80 -22.04
C GLU A 116 -6.99 -16.58 -21.45
N VAL A 117 -6.23 -15.55 -21.10
CA VAL A 117 -6.76 -14.39 -20.36
C VAL A 117 -6.08 -13.10 -20.83
N LYS A 118 -6.89 -12.03 -20.91
CA LYS A 118 -6.43 -10.68 -21.23
C LYS A 118 -6.62 -9.77 -20.03
N PHE A 119 -5.55 -9.10 -19.61
CA PHE A 119 -5.55 -8.12 -18.54
C PHE A 119 -5.54 -6.71 -19.16
N PRO A 120 -6.61 -5.91 -19.01
CA PRO A 120 -6.59 -4.51 -19.46
C PRO A 120 -5.62 -3.69 -18.61
N LEU A 121 -4.79 -2.87 -19.25
CA LEU A 121 -3.81 -2.02 -18.56
C LEU A 121 -4.41 -0.64 -18.23
N GLY A 122 -3.88 -0.01 -17.18
CA GLY A 122 -4.35 1.29 -16.67
C GLY A 122 -5.67 1.21 -15.92
N MET A 123 -5.94 0.07 -15.26
CA MET A 123 -7.16 -0.21 -14.50
C MET A 123 -6.84 -0.86 -13.15
N LEU A 124 -7.79 -0.80 -12.22
CA LEU A 124 -7.88 -1.72 -11.09
C LEU A 124 -8.60 -3.00 -11.53
N THR A 125 -7.85 -4.09 -11.72
CA THR A 125 -8.38 -5.40 -12.09
C THR A 125 -8.43 -6.32 -10.87
N CYS A 126 -9.59 -6.92 -10.60
CA CYS A 126 -9.78 -7.88 -9.53
C CYS A 126 -9.83 -9.30 -10.07
N ILE A 127 -9.11 -10.22 -9.44
CA ILE A 127 -9.10 -11.65 -9.73
C ILE A 127 -9.92 -12.33 -8.65
N THR A 128 -11.04 -12.92 -9.03
CA THR A 128 -12.04 -13.47 -8.11
C THR A 128 -12.26 -14.96 -8.38
N GLY A 129 -13.09 -15.59 -7.55
CA GLY A 129 -13.44 -17.00 -7.65
C GLY A 129 -13.23 -17.75 -6.35
N VAL A 130 -13.86 -18.93 -6.23
CA VAL A 130 -13.85 -19.74 -4.99
C VAL A 130 -12.44 -20.20 -4.59
N SER A 131 -12.26 -20.60 -3.32
CA SER A 131 -10.98 -21.13 -2.86
C SER A 131 -10.59 -22.38 -3.66
N GLY A 132 -9.31 -22.48 -4.04
CA GLY A 132 -8.82 -23.56 -4.92
C GLY A 132 -9.18 -23.43 -6.40
N SER A 133 -9.81 -22.34 -6.87
CA SER A 133 -10.15 -22.17 -8.30
C SER A 133 -8.95 -21.96 -9.23
N GLY A 134 -7.77 -21.63 -8.66
CA GLY A 134 -6.52 -21.41 -9.39
C GLY A 134 -6.04 -19.96 -9.46
N LYS A 135 -6.60 -19.03 -8.65
CA LYS A 135 -6.23 -17.61 -8.64
C LYS A 135 -4.73 -17.38 -8.44
N SER A 136 -4.16 -17.88 -7.33
CA SER A 136 -2.74 -17.71 -7.02
C SER A 136 -1.83 -18.45 -8.01
N THR A 137 -2.28 -19.61 -8.53
CA THR A 137 -1.60 -20.33 -9.62
C THR A 137 -1.48 -19.45 -10.87
N LEU A 138 -2.57 -18.79 -11.28
CA LEU A 138 -2.60 -17.94 -12.47
C LEU A 138 -1.77 -16.67 -12.27
N ILE A 139 -1.93 -16.01 -11.12
CA ILE A 139 -1.38 -14.68 -10.89
C ILE A 139 0.02 -14.76 -10.28
N ASN A 140 0.21 -15.32 -9.09
CA ASN A 140 1.50 -15.31 -8.40
C ASN A 140 2.48 -16.31 -9.05
N GLU A 141 2.04 -17.52 -9.35
CA GLU A 141 2.94 -18.59 -9.81
C GLU A 141 3.21 -18.60 -11.31
N THR A 142 2.30 -18.02 -12.11
CA THR A 142 2.45 -17.92 -13.56
C THR A 142 2.73 -16.48 -13.97
N LEU A 143 1.75 -15.58 -13.88
CA LEU A 143 1.85 -14.21 -14.41
C LEU A 143 3.00 -13.42 -13.77
N PHE A 144 3.04 -13.32 -12.45
CA PHE A 144 4.06 -12.57 -11.72
C PHE A 144 5.46 -13.13 -12.00
N ARG A 145 5.64 -14.45 -11.95
CA ARG A 145 6.95 -15.07 -12.23
C ARG A 145 7.42 -14.82 -13.66
N VAL A 146 6.54 -14.89 -14.67
CA VAL A 146 6.87 -14.51 -16.05
C VAL A 146 7.29 -13.05 -16.10
N LEU A 147 6.46 -12.13 -15.60
CA LEU A 147 6.75 -10.70 -15.65
C LEU A 147 8.02 -10.34 -14.89
N SER A 148 8.26 -10.96 -13.73
CA SER A 148 9.44 -10.71 -12.90
C SER A 148 10.71 -11.20 -13.59
N ARG A 149 10.63 -12.33 -14.31
CA ARG A 149 11.74 -12.82 -15.13
C ARG A 149 12.04 -11.88 -16.30
N GLU A 150 11.01 -11.49 -17.06
CA GLU A 150 11.18 -10.70 -18.29
C GLU A 150 11.48 -9.20 -18.03
N LEU A 151 10.86 -8.60 -17.02
CA LEU A 151 10.96 -7.16 -16.72
C LEU A 151 11.98 -6.84 -15.61
N ASN A 152 12.04 -7.69 -14.58
CA ASN A 152 12.87 -7.45 -13.39
C ASN A 152 14.15 -8.32 -13.36
N GLN A 153 14.39 -9.15 -14.38
CA GLN A 153 15.53 -10.09 -14.46
C GLN A 153 15.59 -11.09 -13.29
N ALA A 154 14.44 -11.44 -12.72
CA ALA A 154 14.38 -12.44 -11.66
C ALA A 154 14.68 -13.85 -12.19
N LYS A 155 15.20 -14.72 -11.32
CA LYS A 155 15.57 -16.11 -11.65
C LYS A 155 14.43 -17.12 -11.48
N GLN A 156 13.27 -16.67 -11.00
CA GLN A 156 12.14 -17.56 -10.70
C GLN A 156 11.57 -18.14 -11.99
N GLN A 157 11.20 -19.42 -11.96
CA GLN A 157 10.57 -20.08 -13.09
C GLN A 157 9.04 -20.04 -12.95
N PRO A 158 8.33 -19.54 -13.98
CA PRO A 158 6.88 -19.58 -14.02
C PRO A 158 6.38 -21.02 -14.22
N LEU A 159 5.16 -21.29 -13.76
CA LEU A 159 4.45 -22.51 -14.14
C LEU A 159 4.16 -22.57 -15.64
N PRO A 160 3.87 -23.75 -16.23
CA PRO A 160 3.68 -23.91 -17.66
C PRO A 160 2.63 -22.97 -18.26
N PHE A 161 3.00 -22.29 -19.34
CA PHE A 161 2.14 -21.46 -20.17
C PHE A 161 2.63 -21.49 -21.63
N ARG A 162 1.79 -21.09 -22.59
CA ARG A 162 2.15 -21.16 -24.02
C ARG A 162 2.93 -19.92 -24.48
N ASN A 163 2.39 -18.72 -24.24
CA ASN A 163 3.06 -17.46 -24.53
C ASN A 163 2.44 -16.30 -23.76
N ILE A 164 3.16 -15.18 -23.71
CA ILE A 164 2.70 -13.91 -23.17
C ILE A 164 2.91 -12.80 -24.22
N ARG A 165 1.93 -11.91 -24.37
CA ARG A 165 1.98 -10.74 -25.28
C ARG A 165 1.66 -9.46 -24.53
N GLY A 166 2.14 -8.31 -25.03
CA GLY A 166 1.90 -7.01 -24.41
C GLY A 166 2.97 -6.56 -23.41
N LEU A 167 4.07 -7.32 -23.27
CA LEU A 167 5.20 -6.96 -22.40
C LEU A 167 5.79 -5.59 -22.73
N GLN A 168 5.78 -5.19 -24.00
CA GLN A 168 6.28 -3.89 -24.43
C GLN A 168 5.52 -2.70 -23.81
N HIS A 169 4.35 -2.89 -23.20
CA HIS A 169 3.62 -1.81 -22.53
C HIS A 169 4.08 -1.58 -21.10
N LEU A 170 4.83 -2.52 -20.52
CA LEU A 170 5.25 -2.52 -19.12
C LEU A 170 6.76 -2.34 -19.00
N ASP A 171 7.20 -1.73 -17.91
CA ASP A 171 8.63 -1.60 -17.58
C ASP A 171 9.04 -2.37 -16.32
N LYS A 172 8.09 -2.63 -15.42
CA LYS A 172 8.34 -3.27 -14.14
C LYS A 172 7.09 -3.96 -13.61
N VAL A 173 7.28 -5.09 -12.92
CA VAL A 173 6.26 -5.69 -12.06
C VAL A 173 6.65 -5.56 -10.59
N ILE A 174 5.67 -5.32 -9.72
CA ILE A 174 5.87 -5.21 -8.27
C ILE A 174 4.81 -6.04 -7.58
N ASP A 175 5.25 -6.99 -6.76
CA ASP A 175 4.38 -7.73 -5.84
C ASP A 175 4.35 -7.02 -4.49
N ILE A 176 3.14 -6.84 -3.95
CA ILE A 176 2.92 -6.21 -2.65
C ILE A 176 2.07 -7.17 -1.80
N ASP A 177 2.78 -8.06 -1.13
CA ASP A 177 2.27 -9.06 -0.21
C ASP A 177 2.35 -8.59 1.26
N GLN A 178 1.73 -9.36 2.15
CA GLN A 178 1.78 -9.13 3.62
C GLN A 178 3.05 -9.68 4.28
N SER A 179 4.01 -10.20 3.51
CA SER A 179 5.26 -10.71 4.09
C SER A 179 6.00 -9.60 4.86
N PRO A 180 6.73 -9.93 5.95
CA PRO A 180 7.45 -8.92 6.71
C PRO A 180 8.42 -8.11 5.83
N ILE A 181 8.46 -6.79 6.01
CA ILE A 181 9.40 -5.89 5.29
C ILE A 181 10.88 -6.20 5.61
N GLY A 182 11.12 -6.98 6.66
CA GLY A 182 12.40 -7.56 6.99
C GLY A 182 12.27 -8.56 8.13
N ARG A 183 13.24 -9.47 8.24
CA ARG A 183 13.26 -10.55 9.24
C ARG A 183 14.15 -10.23 10.45
N THR A 184 14.67 -9.01 10.54
CA THR A 184 15.60 -8.60 11.59
C THR A 184 15.14 -7.29 12.25
N PRO A 185 15.52 -7.03 13.51
CA PRO A 185 15.24 -5.76 14.20
C PRO A 185 15.84 -4.51 13.52
N ARG A 186 16.79 -4.71 12.60
CA ARG A 186 17.44 -3.65 11.82
C ARG A 186 16.57 -3.11 10.70
N SER A 187 15.58 -3.88 10.26
CA SER A 187 14.56 -3.43 9.33
C SER A 187 13.45 -2.70 10.10
N ASN A 188 13.02 -1.57 9.57
CA ASN A 188 11.96 -0.73 10.13
C ASN A 188 11.35 0.15 9.02
N PRO A 189 10.22 0.84 9.25
CA PRO A 189 9.59 1.71 8.26
C PRO A 189 10.56 2.76 7.69
N ALA A 190 11.41 3.37 8.53
CA ALA A 190 12.35 4.40 8.07
C ALA A 190 13.45 3.86 7.14
N THR A 191 13.97 2.67 7.40
CA THR A 191 14.99 2.03 6.55
C THR A 191 14.38 1.53 5.24
N TYR A 192 13.20 0.93 5.29
CA TYR A 192 12.53 0.36 4.10
C TYR A 192 12.11 1.45 3.10
N THR A 193 11.50 2.53 3.60
CA THR A 193 11.09 3.67 2.77
C THR A 193 12.25 4.56 2.33
N GLY A 194 13.46 4.34 2.85
CA GLY A 194 14.65 5.15 2.60
C GLY A 194 14.70 6.48 3.36
N LEU A 195 13.71 6.80 4.19
CA LEU A 195 13.70 7.96 5.08
C LEU A 195 14.96 8.04 5.95
N PHE A 196 15.42 6.90 6.46
CA PHE A 196 16.56 6.84 7.37
C PHE A 196 17.86 7.36 6.74
N THR A 197 18.04 7.24 5.43
CA THR A 197 19.22 7.80 4.75
C THR A 197 19.19 9.32 4.78
N GLU A 198 18.06 9.92 4.39
CA GLU A 198 17.89 11.38 4.41
C GLU A 198 17.99 11.95 5.83
N ILE A 199 17.44 11.24 6.83
CA ILE A 199 17.55 11.62 8.25
C ILE A 199 19.02 11.59 8.69
N ARG A 200 19.78 10.54 8.37
CA ARG A 200 21.21 10.47 8.73
C ARG A 200 22.00 11.60 8.10
N ASP A 201 21.74 11.90 6.83
CA ASP A 201 22.40 13.00 6.12
C ASP A 201 22.08 14.35 6.79
N LEU A 202 20.83 14.57 7.20
CA LEU A 202 20.43 15.77 7.95
C LEU A 202 21.20 15.91 9.27
N PHE A 203 21.37 14.82 10.03
CA PHE A 203 22.12 14.86 11.30
C PHE A 203 23.59 15.26 11.11
N THR A 204 24.21 14.92 9.97
CA THR A 204 25.59 15.38 9.66
C THR A 204 25.70 16.88 9.42
N GLN A 205 24.58 17.56 9.13
CA GLN A 205 24.58 19.00 8.84
C GLN A 205 24.57 19.85 10.12
N THR A 206 24.29 19.24 11.27
CA THR A 206 24.32 19.89 12.59
C THR A 206 25.72 20.39 12.94
N GLN A 207 25.79 21.45 13.75
CA GLN A 207 27.07 22.07 14.10
C GLN A 207 27.94 21.10 14.91
N GLU A 208 27.35 20.39 15.86
CA GLU A 208 28.01 19.40 16.71
C GLU A 208 28.58 18.24 15.88
N ALA A 209 27.83 17.75 14.88
CA ALA A 209 28.32 16.70 13.98
C ALA A 209 29.51 17.19 13.14
N LYS A 210 29.44 18.41 12.59
CA LYS A 210 30.51 18.99 11.78
C LYS A 210 31.79 19.17 12.57
N VAL A 211 31.71 19.72 13.79
CA VAL A 211 32.88 19.92 14.67
C VAL A 211 33.52 18.58 15.03
N ARG A 212 32.72 17.53 15.27
CA ARG A 212 33.21 16.18 15.61
C ARG A 212 33.58 15.33 14.38
N GLY A 213 33.46 15.87 13.16
CA GLY A 213 33.76 15.15 11.92
C GLY A 213 32.83 13.94 11.64
N TYR A 214 31.62 13.95 12.18
CA TYR A 214 30.68 12.84 12.04
C TYR A 214 30.06 12.79 10.64
N LYS A 215 30.15 11.61 10.02
CA LYS A 215 29.60 11.28 8.70
C LYS A 215 28.29 10.48 8.83
N PRO A 216 27.54 10.21 7.74
CA PRO A 216 26.26 9.49 7.83
C PRO A 216 26.38 8.09 8.44
N GLY A 217 27.57 7.47 8.39
CA GLY A 217 27.87 6.20 9.06
C GLY A 217 27.80 6.27 10.59
N ARG A 218 28.17 7.40 11.22
CA ARG A 218 28.05 7.57 12.68
C ARG A 218 26.60 7.46 13.14
N PHE A 219 25.67 7.94 12.31
CA PHE A 219 24.24 7.93 12.59
C PHE A 219 23.53 6.66 12.11
N SER A 220 24.27 5.66 11.61
CA SER A 220 23.70 4.37 11.20
C SER A 220 23.89 3.34 12.30
N PHE A 221 22.79 2.74 12.78
CA PHE A 221 22.85 1.62 13.72
C PHE A 221 23.37 0.32 13.08
N ASN A 222 23.48 0.27 11.75
CA ASN A 222 23.93 -0.93 11.02
C ASN A 222 25.46 -1.06 10.88
N VAL A 223 26.23 -0.03 11.27
CA VAL A 223 27.69 0.00 11.09
C VAL A 223 28.40 0.37 12.38
N LYS A 224 29.62 -0.15 12.55
CA LYS A 224 30.47 0.20 13.70
C LYS A 224 30.78 1.69 13.73
N GLY A 225 30.89 2.25 14.93
CA GLY A 225 31.26 3.64 15.15
C GLY A 225 30.30 4.36 16.10
N GLY A 226 29.06 4.57 15.68
CA GLY A 226 28.05 5.26 16.50
C GLY A 226 26.99 4.37 17.13
N ARG A 227 26.84 3.13 16.64
CA ARG A 227 25.91 2.15 17.21
C ARG A 227 26.32 1.72 18.63
N CYS A 228 25.40 1.13 19.37
CA CYS A 228 25.71 0.42 20.60
C CYS A 228 26.42 -0.89 20.25
N GLU A 229 27.64 -1.11 20.74
CA GLU A 229 28.38 -2.35 20.44
C GLU A 229 27.88 -3.55 21.26
N ASN A 230 27.18 -3.34 22.38
CA ASN A 230 26.67 -4.45 23.20
C ASN A 230 25.54 -5.24 22.51
N CYS A 231 24.64 -4.56 21.81
CA CYS A 231 23.58 -5.19 21.01
C CYS A 231 23.82 -5.04 19.51
N GLU A 232 25.03 -4.63 19.11
CA GLU A 232 25.39 -4.42 17.71
C GLU A 232 24.43 -3.52 16.91
N GLY A 233 23.74 -2.60 17.59
CA GLY A 233 22.75 -1.69 16.99
C GLY A 233 21.32 -2.22 16.90
N ASP A 234 21.04 -3.45 17.35
CA ASP A 234 19.69 -4.02 17.28
C ASP A 234 18.77 -3.38 18.33
N GLY A 235 19.33 -2.88 19.44
CA GLY A 235 18.57 -2.33 20.57
C GLY A 235 17.96 -3.38 21.49
N ILE A 236 17.92 -4.63 21.04
CA ILE A 236 17.48 -5.81 21.77
C ILE A 236 18.57 -6.87 21.75
N ILE A 237 18.49 -7.83 22.66
CA ILE A 237 19.33 -9.02 22.72
C ILE A 237 18.40 -10.23 22.58
N LYS A 238 18.75 -11.13 21.66
CA LYS A 238 18.02 -12.38 21.45
C LYS A 238 18.51 -13.40 22.46
N ILE A 239 17.60 -13.95 23.27
CA ILE A 239 17.84 -15.05 24.20
C ILE A 239 17.31 -16.32 23.53
N GLU A 240 18.22 -17.24 23.23
CA GLU A 240 17.84 -18.53 22.67
C GLU A 240 17.20 -19.42 23.74
N MET A 241 16.04 -19.98 23.41
CA MET A 241 15.28 -20.86 24.28
C MET A 241 15.25 -22.26 23.68
N HIS A 242 15.52 -23.29 24.48
CA HIS A 242 15.64 -24.67 23.95
C HIS A 242 14.31 -25.29 23.47
N PHE A 243 13.18 -24.88 24.07
CA PHE A 243 11.86 -25.49 23.82
C PHE A 243 10.75 -24.47 23.52
N LEU A 244 11.04 -23.19 23.63
CA LEU A 244 10.12 -22.10 23.38
C LEU A 244 10.66 -21.23 22.24
N PRO A 245 9.81 -20.43 21.57
CA PRO A 245 10.29 -19.41 20.66
C PRO A 245 11.28 -18.48 21.36
N ASP A 246 12.30 -18.05 20.61
CA ASP A 246 13.33 -17.15 21.11
C ASP A 246 12.71 -15.86 21.67
N VAL A 247 13.26 -15.37 22.78
CA VAL A 247 12.76 -14.18 23.45
C VAL A 247 13.71 -13.02 23.19
N TYR A 248 13.14 -11.84 22.91
CA TYR A 248 13.91 -10.62 22.73
C TYR A 248 13.79 -9.74 23.97
N VAL A 249 14.94 -9.40 24.57
CA VAL A 249 15.01 -8.48 25.71
C VAL A 249 15.63 -7.16 25.31
N THR A 250 15.20 -6.07 25.93
CA THR A 250 15.78 -4.75 25.65
C THR A 250 17.24 -4.71 26.09
N CYS A 251 18.14 -4.19 25.25
CA CYS A 251 19.55 -4.08 25.58
C CYS A 251 19.76 -3.11 26.76
N GLU A 252 20.37 -3.59 27.84
CA GLU A 252 20.58 -2.83 29.07
C GLU A 252 21.54 -1.65 28.87
N ALA A 253 22.57 -1.80 28.02
CA ALA A 253 23.59 -0.79 27.80
C ALA A 253 23.07 0.47 27.11
N CYS A 254 22.21 0.31 26.07
CA CYS A 254 21.63 1.44 25.35
C CYS A 254 20.17 1.71 25.70
N LYS A 255 19.54 0.86 26.52
CA LYS A 255 18.12 0.91 26.87
C LYS A 255 17.22 1.01 25.63
N GLY A 256 17.50 0.18 24.62
CA GLY A 256 16.77 0.16 23.36
C GLY A 256 17.14 1.25 22.35
N LYS A 257 17.96 2.25 22.72
CA LYS A 257 18.27 3.41 21.86
C LYS A 257 19.16 3.10 20.66
N ARG A 258 19.76 1.91 20.57
CA ARG A 258 20.62 1.43 19.46
C ARG A 258 21.95 2.16 19.22
N TYR A 259 22.21 3.28 19.90
CA TYR A 259 23.42 4.10 19.73
C TYR A 259 24.22 4.23 21.03
N ASN A 260 25.50 4.57 20.90
CA ASN A 260 26.33 4.97 22.04
C ASN A 260 26.02 6.42 22.48
N ARG A 261 26.50 6.77 23.68
CA ARG A 261 26.19 8.05 24.32
C ARG A 261 26.65 9.26 23.50
N GLU A 262 27.84 9.19 22.93
CA GLU A 262 28.47 10.29 22.18
C GLU A 262 27.70 10.62 20.89
N THR A 263 27.06 9.62 20.28
CA THR A 263 26.21 9.82 19.10
C THR A 263 24.88 10.48 19.46
N LEU A 264 24.32 10.14 20.63
CA LEU A 264 23.05 10.69 21.11
C LEU A 264 23.15 12.14 21.60
N GLU A 265 24.37 12.64 21.84
CA GLU A 265 24.60 14.05 22.16
C GLU A 265 24.33 14.99 20.99
N VAL A 266 24.43 14.50 19.74
CA VAL A 266 24.11 15.29 18.56
C VAL A 266 22.60 15.37 18.40
N LYS A 267 22.08 16.61 18.35
CA LYS A 267 20.65 16.89 18.32
C LYS A 267 20.28 17.72 17.09
N TYR A 268 19.17 17.37 16.46
CA TYR A 268 18.49 18.20 15.47
C TYR A 268 17.18 18.71 16.09
N LYS A 269 16.95 20.03 16.11
CA LYS A 269 15.82 20.67 16.81
C LYS A 269 15.58 20.13 18.24
N GLY A 270 16.68 19.93 18.99
CA GLY A 270 16.63 19.45 20.37
C GLY A 270 16.43 17.93 20.54
N LYS A 271 16.29 17.16 19.46
CA LYS A 271 16.08 15.70 19.47
C LYS A 271 17.28 14.95 18.89
N SER A 272 17.73 13.92 19.58
CA SER A 272 18.73 12.96 19.12
C SER A 272 18.16 12.04 18.05
N ILE A 273 19.03 11.31 17.33
CA ILE A 273 18.56 10.40 16.27
C ILE A 273 17.70 9.25 16.82
N ALA A 274 17.97 8.76 18.03
CA ALA A 274 17.13 7.75 18.66
C ALA A 274 15.73 8.30 18.97
N GLU A 275 15.64 9.52 19.48
CA GLU A 275 14.34 10.17 19.74
C GLU A 275 13.58 10.48 18.46
N VAL A 276 14.26 10.77 17.35
CA VAL A 276 13.64 10.92 16.02
C VAL A 276 13.09 9.59 15.52
N LEU A 277 13.85 8.49 15.67
CA LEU A 277 13.37 7.15 15.31
C LEU A 277 12.21 6.68 16.21
N ASP A 278 12.10 7.23 17.41
CA ASP A 278 11.01 6.97 18.35
C ASP A 278 9.79 7.87 18.13
N MET A 279 9.80 8.76 17.12
CA MET A 279 8.59 9.51 16.74
C MET A 279 7.64 8.62 15.95
N THR A 280 6.34 8.83 16.16
CA THR A 280 5.31 8.34 15.23
C THR A 280 5.46 9.01 13.85
N VAL A 281 4.89 8.40 12.81
CA VAL A 281 4.89 9.00 11.45
C VAL A 281 4.23 10.37 11.46
N GLU A 282 3.13 10.54 12.19
CA GLU A 282 2.42 11.82 12.35
C GLU A 282 3.30 12.88 13.01
N GLU A 283 3.93 12.57 14.14
CA GLU A 283 4.86 13.49 14.82
C GLU A 283 6.07 13.84 13.94
N ALA A 284 6.60 12.87 13.20
CA ALA A 284 7.71 13.08 12.29
C ALA A 284 7.31 13.97 11.10
N LEU A 285 6.08 13.83 10.58
CA LEU A 285 5.55 14.64 9.49
C LEU A 285 5.54 16.12 9.86
N ASP A 286 5.08 16.44 11.09
CA ASP A 286 5.09 17.79 11.62
C ASP A 286 6.51 18.29 11.91
N PHE A 287 7.36 17.43 12.48
CA PHE A 287 8.74 17.76 12.82
C PHE A 287 9.60 18.10 11.58
N PHE A 288 9.37 17.40 10.46
CA PHE A 288 10.08 17.55 9.19
C PHE A 288 9.31 18.34 8.12
N GLN A 289 8.24 19.06 8.48
CA GLN A 289 7.37 19.77 7.54
C GLN A 289 8.07 20.75 6.59
N HIS A 290 9.25 21.28 6.97
CA HIS A 290 10.05 22.22 6.17
C HIS A 290 11.12 21.54 5.29
N ILE A 291 11.19 20.20 5.28
CA ILE A 291 12.10 19.42 4.44
C ILE A 291 11.23 18.67 3.41
N PRO A 292 11.08 19.19 2.17
CA PRO A 292 10.10 18.67 1.22
C PRO A 292 10.26 17.19 0.87
N THR A 293 11.50 16.69 0.80
CA THR A 293 11.79 15.29 0.46
C THR A 293 11.32 14.32 1.54
N LEU A 294 11.63 14.62 2.81
CA LEU A 294 11.16 13.87 3.98
C LEU A 294 9.64 13.98 4.11
N LYS A 295 9.10 15.20 4.04
CA LYS A 295 7.65 15.44 4.14
C LYS A 295 6.87 14.60 3.13
N ARG A 296 7.32 14.52 1.87
CA ARG A 296 6.64 13.73 0.83
C ARG A 296 6.55 12.25 1.20
N ARG A 297 7.64 11.64 1.69
CA ARG A 297 7.66 10.21 2.08
C ARG A 297 6.90 9.94 3.38
N LEU A 298 6.94 10.87 4.33
CA LEU A 298 6.16 10.78 5.57
C LEU A 298 4.66 10.92 5.28
N GLN A 299 4.30 11.82 4.36
CA GLN A 299 2.92 11.99 3.93
C GLN A 299 2.38 10.71 3.30
N THR A 300 3.16 9.99 2.48
CA THR A 300 2.68 8.72 1.91
C THR A 300 2.47 7.65 2.97
N LEU A 301 3.31 7.57 4.01
CA LEU A 301 3.07 6.68 5.16
C LEU A 301 1.82 7.08 5.94
N HIS A 302 1.60 8.37 6.15
CA HIS A 302 0.40 8.87 6.82
C HIS A 302 -0.87 8.59 6.01
N ASP A 303 -0.84 8.84 4.69
CA ASP A 303 -1.97 8.64 3.77
C ASP A 303 -2.42 7.18 3.69
N VAL A 304 -1.51 6.22 3.88
CA VAL A 304 -1.85 4.78 3.93
C VAL A 304 -2.35 4.33 5.31
N GLY A 305 -2.50 5.24 6.28
CA GLY A 305 -3.02 4.94 7.62
C GLY A 305 -1.98 4.52 8.65
N LEU A 306 -0.69 4.70 8.35
CA LEU A 306 0.40 4.36 9.28
C LEU A 306 0.84 5.56 10.13
N GLY A 307 -0.04 6.52 10.39
CA GLY A 307 0.29 7.70 11.21
C GLY A 307 0.81 7.35 12.61
N TYR A 308 0.29 6.26 13.19
CA TYR A 308 0.53 5.85 14.58
C TYR A 308 1.81 5.03 14.79
N ILE A 309 2.41 4.45 13.74
CA ILE A 309 3.61 3.60 13.90
C ILE A 309 4.86 4.46 14.12
N HIS A 310 5.83 3.94 14.87
CA HIS A 310 7.10 4.63 15.06
C HIS A 310 8.04 4.41 13.87
N LEU A 311 8.82 5.44 13.50
CA LEU A 311 9.77 5.37 12.38
C LEU A 311 10.79 4.21 12.52
N GLY A 312 11.25 3.99 13.75
CA GLY A 312 12.20 2.96 14.14
C GLY A 312 11.58 1.64 14.60
N GLN A 313 10.24 1.50 14.53
CA GLN A 313 9.53 0.29 14.95
C GLN A 313 10.08 -0.93 14.20
N GLN A 314 10.38 -1.98 14.94
CA GLN A 314 11.06 -3.15 14.37
C GLN A 314 10.12 -3.87 13.39
N ALA A 315 10.63 -4.25 12.23
CA ALA A 315 9.86 -4.95 11.20
C ALA A 315 9.24 -6.26 11.71
N THR A 316 9.89 -6.92 12.67
CA THR A 316 9.42 -8.15 13.32
C THR A 316 8.21 -7.95 14.21
N THR A 317 7.90 -6.70 14.57
CA THR A 317 6.75 -6.33 15.41
C THR A 317 5.60 -5.71 14.61
N LEU A 318 5.76 -5.57 13.30
CA LEU A 318 4.69 -5.08 12.42
C LEU A 318 3.74 -6.24 12.08
N SER A 319 2.45 -5.95 12.08
CA SER A 319 1.43 -6.83 11.50
C SER A 319 1.63 -6.97 9.98
N GLY A 320 1.01 -8.01 9.38
CA GLY A 320 1.03 -8.22 7.93
C GLY A 320 0.47 -7.02 7.16
N GLY A 321 -0.66 -6.48 7.61
CA GLY A 321 -1.27 -5.28 7.03
C GLY A 321 -0.43 -4.01 7.19
N GLU A 322 0.30 -3.83 8.30
CA GLU A 322 1.26 -2.73 8.43
C GLU A 322 2.45 -2.87 7.48
N ALA A 323 3.03 -4.07 7.40
CA ALA A 323 4.14 -4.37 6.50
C ALA A 323 3.74 -4.08 5.03
N GLN A 324 2.56 -4.51 4.63
CA GLN A 324 2.01 -4.26 3.30
C GLN A 324 1.83 -2.76 3.03
N ARG A 325 1.25 -2.02 3.97
CA ARG A 325 1.06 -0.56 3.86
C ARG A 325 2.40 0.19 3.76
N VAL A 326 3.45 -0.25 4.44
CA VAL A 326 4.81 0.31 4.28
C VAL A 326 5.34 0.10 2.86
N LYS A 327 5.11 -1.07 2.25
CA LYS A 327 5.48 -1.35 0.85
C LYS A 327 4.72 -0.45 -0.12
N LEU A 328 3.40 -0.32 0.07
CA LEU A 328 2.55 0.59 -0.73
C LEU A 328 3.01 2.04 -0.63
N ALA A 329 3.25 2.54 0.58
CA ALA A 329 3.74 3.90 0.80
C ALA A 329 5.09 4.16 0.11
N THR A 330 5.95 3.15 0.06
CA THR A 330 7.24 3.21 -0.63
C THR A 330 7.04 3.38 -2.13
N GLU A 331 6.13 2.61 -2.74
CA GLU A 331 5.84 2.71 -4.17
C GLU A 331 5.13 4.02 -4.55
N LEU A 332 4.19 4.49 -3.74
CA LEU A 332 3.54 5.80 -3.92
C LEU A 332 4.53 6.97 -3.86
N SER A 333 5.63 6.83 -3.12
CA SER A 333 6.64 7.89 -2.99
C SER A 333 7.57 8.02 -4.20
N ARG A 334 7.56 7.02 -5.10
CA ARG A 334 8.39 6.99 -6.31
C ARG A 334 7.73 7.76 -7.44
N VAL A 335 8.56 8.22 -8.38
CA VAL A 335 8.07 8.84 -9.62
C VAL A 335 7.48 7.73 -10.49
N ALA A 336 6.18 7.80 -10.78
CA ALA A 336 5.54 6.82 -11.65
C ALA A 336 6.01 6.98 -13.10
N THR A 337 6.21 5.84 -13.75
CA THR A 337 6.41 5.76 -15.20
C THR A 337 5.09 5.57 -15.95
N GLY A 338 4.01 5.26 -15.24
CA GLY A 338 2.70 4.90 -15.80
C GLY A 338 2.70 3.54 -16.51
N ARG A 339 3.76 2.75 -16.34
CA ARG A 339 3.98 1.47 -17.05
C ARG A 339 4.35 0.34 -16.08
N THR A 340 4.13 0.56 -14.79
CA THR A 340 4.32 -0.45 -13.75
C THR A 340 3.02 -1.22 -13.54
N ILE A 341 3.15 -2.53 -13.32
CA ILE A 341 2.06 -3.40 -12.89
C ILE A 341 2.27 -3.83 -11.45
N TYR A 342 1.28 -3.55 -10.59
CA TYR A 342 1.25 -3.94 -9.19
C TYR A 342 0.37 -5.18 -9.04
N ILE A 343 0.86 -6.19 -8.34
CA ILE A 343 0.12 -7.39 -7.99
C ILE A 343 -0.01 -7.43 -6.47
N LEU A 344 -1.22 -7.66 -5.98
CA LEU A 344 -1.52 -7.82 -4.56
C LEU A 344 -2.34 -9.08 -4.35
N ASP A 345 -1.94 -9.88 -3.36
CA ASP A 345 -2.65 -11.10 -2.97
C ASP A 345 -3.38 -10.82 -1.65
N GLU A 346 -4.72 -10.86 -1.70
CA GLU A 346 -5.64 -10.63 -0.58
C GLU A 346 -5.22 -9.48 0.34
N PRO A 347 -5.05 -8.25 -0.21
CA PRO A 347 -4.56 -7.11 0.55
C PRO A 347 -5.52 -6.63 1.66
N THR A 348 -6.76 -7.13 1.71
CA THR A 348 -7.71 -6.82 2.79
C THR A 348 -7.71 -7.81 3.94
N THR A 349 -6.91 -8.89 3.87
CA THR A 349 -6.75 -9.83 4.98
C THR A 349 -6.34 -9.09 6.25
N GLY A 350 -7.17 -9.23 7.27
CA GLY A 350 -7.04 -8.60 8.58
C GLY A 350 -7.18 -7.08 8.62
N LEU A 351 -7.88 -6.49 7.65
CA LEU A 351 -8.18 -5.07 7.64
C LEU A 351 -9.64 -4.80 8.01
N HIS A 352 -9.84 -3.85 8.93
CA HIS A 352 -11.14 -3.27 9.23
C HIS A 352 -11.70 -2.50 8.02
N PHE A 353 -13.02 -2.31 7.94
CA PHE A 353 -13.70 -1.67 6.80
C PHE A 353 -13.15 -0.27 6.44
N GLU A 354 -12.77 0.53 7.44
CA GLU A 354 -12.16 1.85 7.20
C GLU A 354 -10.74 1.70 6.63
N ASP A 355 -9.95 0.71 7.06
CA ASP A 355 -8.64 0.43 6.47
C ASP A 355 -8.76 -0.07 5.03
N VAL A 356 -9.76 -0.91 4.71
CA VAL A 356 -10.06 -1.32 3.33
C VAL A 356 -10.35 -0.10 2.45
N LYS A 357 -11.15 0.85 2.96
CA LYS A 357 -11.44 2.11 2.25
C LYS A 357 -10.17 2.95 2.01
N MET A 358 -9.29 3.03 3.00
CA MET A 358 -8.01 3.74 2.86
C MET A 358 -7.10 3.06 1.84
N LEU A 359 -6.97 1.73 1.91
CA LEU A 359 -6.23 0.92 0.93
C LEU A 359 -6.77 1.14 -0.48
N LEU A 360 -8.09 1.08 -0.69
CA LEU A 360 -8.69 1.34 -1.99
C LEU A 360 -8.37 2.74 -2.50
N SER A 361 -8.34 3.76 -1.64
CA SER A 361 -7.94 5.12 -2.06
C SER A 361 -6.50 5.16 -2.59
N VAL A 362 -5.60 4.39 -1.97
CA VAL A 362 -4.19 4.25 -2.34
C VAL A 362 -4.04 3.49 -3.66
N LEU A 363 -4.74 2.37 -3.82
CA LEU A 363 -4.71 1.59 -5.07
C LEU A 363 -5.25 2.41 -6.24
N ASN A 364 -6.34 3.17 -6.03
CA ASN A 364 -6.87 4.07 -7.05
C ASN A 364 -5.88 5.16 -7.43
N ARG A 365 -5.13 5.74 -6.48
CA ARG A 365 -4.06 6.70 -6.79
C ARG A 365 -2.97 6.09 -7.66
N LEU A 366 -2.58 4.83 -7.45
CA LEU A 366 -1.60 4.15 -8.31
C LEU A 366 -2.13 4.01 -9.75
N VAL A 367 -3.41 3.66 -9.91
CA VAL A 367 -4.06 3.57 -11.22
C VAL A 367 -4.18 4.94 -11.89
N ASP A 368 -4.52 5.99 -11.13
CA ASP A 368 -4.63 7.36 -11.64
C ASP A 368 -3.29 7.93 -12.12
N MET A 369 -2.16 7.40 -11.60
CA MET A 369 -0.81 7.66 -12.11
C MET A 369 -0.49 6.91 -13.42
N GLY A 370 -1.45 6.19 -13.98
CA GLY A 370 -1.35 5.42 -15.22
C GLY A 370 -0.93 3.95 -15.05
N ASN A 371 -0.64 3.52 -13.84
CA ASN A 371 -0.20 2.15 -13.58
C ASN A 371 -1.37 1.16 -13.64
N THR A 372 -1.05 -0.13 -13.68
CA THR A 372 -2.04 -1.20 -13.60
C THR A 372 -1.96 -1.85 -12.23
N VAL A 373 -3.12 -2.10 -11.59
CA VAL A 373 -3.18 -2.80 -10.31
C VAL A 373 -4.02 -4.05 -10.50
N ILE A 374 -3.45 -5.21 -10.18
CA ILE A 374 -4.13 -6.49 -10.12
C ILE A 374 -4.23 -6.91 -8.66
N VAL A 375 -5.43 -7.16 -8.18
CA VAL A 375 -5.68 -7.66 -6.82
C VAL A 375 -6.36 -9.02 -6.89
N ILE A 376 -5.89 -9.97 -6.10
CA ILE A 376 -6.61 -11.22 -5.82
C ILE A 376 -7.44 -10.96 -4.58
N GLU A 377 -8.76 -11.12 -4.67
CA GLU A 377 -9.63 -10.75 -3.57
C GLU A 377 -10.89 -11.61 -3.48
N HIS A 378 -11.37 -11.70 -2.25
CA HIS A 378 -12.65 -12.28 -1.86
C HIS A 378 -13.56 -11.24 -1.22
N ASN A 379 -13.00 -10.12 -0.76
CA ASN A 379 -13.76 -9.04 -0.15
C ASN A 379 -14.59 -8.29 -1.20
N LEU A 380 -15.92 -8.35 -1.04
CA LEU A 380 -16.87 -7.76 -1.98
C LEU A 380 -16.78 -6.22 -2.06
N ASP A 381 -16.27 -5.55 -1.03
CA ASP A 381 -16.01 -4.10 -1.06
C ASP A 381 -14.89 -3.72 -2.02
N VAL A 382 -13.87 -4.57 -2.17
CA VAL A 382 -12.83 -4.38 -3.19
C VAL A 382 -13.36 -4.77 -4.56
N ILE A 383 -14.03 -5.90 -4.66
CA ILE A 383 -14.55 -6.42 -5.93
C ILE A 383 -15.54 -5.43 -6.57
N LYS A 384 -16.45 -4.84 -5.76
CA LYS A 384 -17.44 -3.86 -6.27
C LYS A 384 -16.81 -2.54 -6.69
N THR A 385 -15.60 -2.21 -6.25
CA THR A 385 -14.88 -0.97 -6.59
C THR A 385 -13.91 -1.13 -7.76
N ALA A 386 -13.59 -2.37 -8.16
CA ALA A 386 -12.74 -2.65 -9.31
C ALA A 386 -13.30 -2.11 -10.63
N ASP A 387 -12.41 -1.83 -11.59
CA ASP A 387 -12.79 -1.43 -12.95
C ASP A 387 -13.10 -2.65 -13.82
N TYR A 388 -12.37 -3.75 -13.59
CA TYR A 388 -12.46 -4.99 -14.33
C TYR A 388 -12.34 -6.20 -13.39
N ILE A 389 -13.07 -7.27 -13.67
CA ILE A 389 -13.02 -8.53 -12.94
C ILE A 389 -12.65 -9.66 -13.90
N ILE A 390 -11.83 -10.58 -13.40
CA ILE A 390 -11.57 -11.88 -14.01
C ILE A 390 -11.93 -12.95 -12.98
N ASP A 391 -13.00 -13.69 -13.23
CA ASP A 391 -13.54 -14.68 -12.31
C ASP A 391 -13.11 -16.10 -12.69
N LEU A 392 -12.50 -16.81 -11.75
CA LEU A 392 -12.04 -18.19 -11.91
C LEU A 392 -12.95 -19.19 -11.22
N GLY A 393 -13.13 -20.36 -11.83
CA GLY A 393 -13.95 -21.43 -11.27
C GLY A 393 -14.25 -22.51 -12.31
N PRO A 394 -15.49 -23.05 -12.35
CA PRO A 394 -16.64 -22.69 -11.48
C PRO A 394 -16.46 -23.16 -10.02
N GLU A 395 -15.71 -24.24 -9.80
CA GLU A 395 -15.43 -24.78 -8.46
C GLU A 395 -13.94 -24.71 -8.11
N GLY A 396 -13.57 -25.22 -6.93
CA GLY A 396 -12.18 -25.44 -6.52
C GLY A 396 -11.61 -26.79 -6.98
N GLY A 397 -10.29 -26.93 -6.93
CA GLY A 397 -9.60 -28.19 -7.22
C GLY A 397 -9.71 -28.60 -8.69
N ASP A 398 -9.91 -29.90 -8.96
CA ASP A 398 -9.93 -30.43 -10.34
C ASP A 398 -11.07 -29.89 -11.21
N ASN A 399 -12.15 -29.45 -10.58
CA ASN A 399 -13.33 -28.86 -11.21
C ASN A 399 -13.19 -27.35 -11.45
N GLY A 400 -12.07 -26.74 -11.03
CA GLY A 400 -11.74 -25.35 -11.26
C GLY A 400 -10.84 -25.11 -12.47
N GLY A 401 -10.08 -24.01 -12.40
CA GLY A 401 -9.04 -23.71 -13.36
C GLY A 401 -9.52 -23.19 -14.71
N LYS A 402 -10.77 -22.68 -14.79
CA LYS A 402 -11.32 -22.03 -15.99
C LYS A 402 -11.71 -20.59 -15.68
N ILE A 403 -11.80 -19.77 -16.73
CA ILE A 403 -12.37 -18.44 -16.65
C ILE A 403 -13.89 -18.58 -16.80
N VAL A 404 -14.63 -18.12 -15.80
CA VAL A 404 -16.09 -18.20 -15.75
C VAL A 404 -16.72 -16.94 -16.33
N ALA A 405 -16.19 -15.78 -15.91
CA ALA A 405 -16.68 -14.48 -16.35
C ALA A 405 -15.52 -13.47 -16.40
N THR A 406 -15.62 -12.50 -17.32
CA THR A 406 -14.75 -11.32 -17.32
C THR A 406 -15.55 -10.09 -17.72
N GLY A 407 -15.17 -8.92 -17.23
CA GLY A 407 -15.84 -7.66 -17.58
C GLY A 407 -15.88 -6.70 -16.41
N THR A 408 -16.75 -5.69 -16.47
CA THR A 408 -17.01 -4.82 -15.32
C THR A 408 -17.72 -5.60 -14.21
N PRO A 409 -17.71 -5.12 -12.95
CA PRO A 409 -18.51 -5.68 -11.87
C PRO A 409 -19.98 -5.92 -12.24
N GLU A 410 -20.59 -5.00 -12.98
CA GLU A 410 -21.97 -5.13 -13.43
C GLU A 410 -22.17 -6.24 -14.48
N ALA A 411 -21.18 -6.48 -15.34
CA ALA A 411 -21.23 -7.54 -16.34
C ALA A 411 -21.06 -8.92 -15.70
N VAL A 412 -20.12 -9.06 -14.75
CA VAL A 412 -19.92 -10.30 -13.99
C VAL A 412 -21.15 -10.62 -13.15
N ALA A 413 -21.79 -9.62 -12.53
CA ALA A 413 -23.03 -9.78 -11.77
C ALA A 413 -24.24 -10.27 -12.58
N GLN A 414 -24.17 -10.24 -13.92
CA GLN A 414 -25.22 -10.78 -14.80
C GLN A 414 -24.97 -12.24 -15.19
N ASN A 415 -23.78 -12.78 -14.92
CA ASN A 415 -23.43 -14.14 -15.30
C ASN A 415 -23.91 -15.12 -14.21
N SER A 416 -24.84 -16.02 -14.56
CA SER A 416 -25.41 -17.02 -13.65
C SER A 416 -24.44 -18.10 -13.23
N ASP A 417 -23.37 -18.33 -14.00
CA ASP A 417 -22.40 -19.38 -13.73
C ASP A 417 -21.30 -18.91 -12.75
N SER A 418 -21.27 -17.60 -12.45
CA SER A 418 -20.31 -16.98 -11.53
C SER A 418 -20.90 -16.86 -10.13
N PHE A 419 -20.34 -17.62 -9.17
CA PHE A 419 -20.66 -17.42 -7.76
C PHE A 419 -20.35 -16.00 -7.32
N THR A 420 -19.19 -15.46 -7.72
CA THR A 420 -18.84 -14.05 -7.46
C THR A 420 -19.93 -13.11 -7.98
N GLY A 421 -20.42 -13.33 -9.20
CA GLY A 421 -21.51 -12.57 -9.80
C GLY A 421 -22.80 -12.59 -8.99
N GLU A 422 -23.18 -13.76 -8.45
CA GLU A 422 -24.38 -13.92 -7.62
C GLU A 422 -24.35 -13.04 -6.36
N PHE A 423 -23.25 -13.07 -5.60
CA PHE A 423 -23.08 -12.26 -4.39
C PHE A 423 -22.94 -10.77 -4.73
N LEU A 424 -22.17 -10.45 -5.77
CA LEU A 424 -21.94 -9.08 -6.23
C LEU A 424 -23.24 -8.41 -6.70
N ALA A 425 -24.15 -9.16 -7.33
CA ALA A 425 -25.44 -8.65 -7.78
C ALA A 425 -26.30 -8.11 -6.62
N LYS A 426 -26.24 -8.71 -5.43
CA LYS A 426 -26.98 -8.25 -4.24
C LYS A 426 -26.46 -6.90 -3.78
N ILE A 427 -25.14 -6.80 -3.58
CA ILE A 427 -24.47 -5.57 -3.12
C ILE A 427 -24.62 -4.42 -4.12
N LEU A 428 -24.49 -4.69 -5.42
CA LEU A 428 -24.67 -3.64 -6.44
C LEU A 428 -26.13 -3.14 -6.51
N ARG A 429 -27.12 -3.96 -6.13
CA ARG A 429 -28.53 -3.53 -6.04
C ARG A 429 -28.77 -2.69 -4.79
N GLU A 430 -28.18 -3.08 -3.66
CA GLU A 430 -28.27 -2.37 -2.39
C GLU A 430 -27.59 -1.01 -2.45
N GLY A 431 -26.35 -0.93 -2.95
CA GLY A 431 -25.65 0.35 -3.11
C GLY A 431 -26.33 1.31 -4.11
N LYS A 432 -27.10 0.80 -5.09
CA LYS A 432 -27.95 1.64 -5.96
C LYS A 432 -29.18 2.20 -5.25
N ARG A 433 -29.66 1.57 -4.18
CA ARG A 433 -30.75 2.10 -3.35
C ARG A 433 -30.28 3.26 -2.48
N GLU A 434 -29.04 3.19 -1.98
CA GLU A 434 -28.41 4.24 -1.16
C GLU A 434 -28.01 5.49 -1.97
N LEU A 435 -27.68 5.33 -3.25
CA LEU A 435 -27.42 6.45 -4.17
C LEU A 435 -28.66 7.28 -4.56
N ARG A 436 -29.87 6.89 -4.11
CA ARG A 436 -31.06 7.73 -4.23
C ARG A 436 -31.02 8.78 -3.13
N PRO A 437 -30.95 10.09 -3.44
CA PRO A 437 -30.89 11.10 -2.40
C PRO A 437 -32.17 11.04 -1.57
N SER A 438 -32.04 10.91 -0.25
CA SER A 438 -33.03 11.49 0.64
C SER A 438 -33.08 13.00 0.33
N LEU A 439 -34.28 13.58 0.27
CA LEU A 439 -34.57 14.95 -0.18
C LEU A 439 -33.94 16.09 0.66
N ALA A 440 -32.84 15.85 1.37
CA ALA A 440 -32.21 16.79 2.29
C ALA A 440 -30.76 17.19 1.92
N ALA A 441 -30.27 16.88 0.72
CA ALA A 441 -28.87 17.09 0.32
C ALA A 441 -28.63 18.27 -0.65
N GLU A 442 -29.43 19.34 -0.57
CA GLU A 442 -29.25 20.54 -1.43
C GLU A 442 -28.10 21.48 -0.98
N THR A 443 -27.41 21.19 0.12
CA THR A 443 -26.41 22.11 0.70
C THR A 443 -24.94 21.82 0.33
N TYR A 444 -24.63 20.71 -0.33
CA TYR A 444 -23.22 20.33 -0.63
C TYR A 444 -22.67 20.80 -1.99
N SER A 445 -23.49 21.43 -2.84
CA SER A 445 -23.06 21.94 -4.15
C SER A 445 -22.27 23.26 -4.07
N ASN A 446 -22.34 23.99 -2.95
CA ASN A 446 -21.69 25.29 -2.78
C ASN A 446 -20.21 25.22 -2.38
N GLY A 447 -19.72 24.09 -1.83
CA GLY A 447 -18.32 23.94 -1.40
C GLY A 447 -17.31 23.79 -2.55
N ARG A 448 -17.71 23.18 -3.68
CA ARG A 448 -16.83 23.01 -4.85
C ARG A 448 -16.55 24.31 -5.59
N ARG A 449 -17.47 25.28 -5.56
CA ARG A 449 -17.25 26.62 -6.14
C ARG A 449 -16.33 27.48 -5.27
N ALA A 450 -16.33 27.30 -3.95
CA ALA A 450 -15.44 28.04 -3.05
C ALA A 450 -13.97 27.58 -3.16
N PHE A 451 -13.73 26.27 -3.35
CA PHE A 451 -12.37 25.72 -3.44
C PHE A 451 -11.68 26.04 -4.78
N ALA A 452 -12.41 25.96 -5.89
CA ALA A 452 -11.88 26.32 -7.21
C ALA A 452 -11.54 27.82 -7.34
N ARG A 453 -12.30 28.68 -6.64
CA ARG A 453 -12.07 30.13 -6.64
C ARG A 453 -10.80 30.51 -5.85
N LYS A 454 -10.55 29.82 -4.72
CA LYS A 454 -9.36 30.03 -3.87
C LYS A 454 -8.04 29.67 -4.57
N ILE A 455 -8.03 28.58 -5.34
CA ILE A 455 -6.85 28.18 -6.13
C ILE A 455 -6.57 29.20 -7.25
N SER A 456 -7.61 29.73 -7.90
CA SER A 456 -7.44 30.73 -8.96
C SER A 456 -6.93 32.08 -8.44
N GLU A 457 -7.30 32.49 -7.22
CA GLU A 457 -6.82 33.72 -6.60
C GLU A 457 -5.37 33.61 -6.09
N GLU A 458 -4.98 32.44 -5.58
CA GLU A 458 -3.60 32.16 -5.15
C GLU A 458 -2.62 32.06 -6.34
N GLU A 459 -3.03 31.47 -7.48
CA GLU A 459 -2.21 31.43 -8.70
C GLU A 459 -2.02 32.81 -9.34
N VAL A 460 -3.04 33.68 -9.29
CA VAL A 460 -2.96 35.06 -9.80
C VAL A 460 -2.08 35.93 -8.88
N SER A 461 -2.14 35.70 -7.56
CA SER A 461 -1.26 36.35 -6.58
C SER A 461 0.21 35.96 -6.77
N TRP A 462 0.49 34.67 -7.01
CA TRP A 462 1.84 34.17 -7.28
C TRP A 462 2.44 34.74 -8.58
N LYS A 463 1.64 34.80 -9.66
CA LYS A 463 2.05 35.42 -10.94
C LYS A 463 2.27 36.94 -10.85
N LYS A 464 1.52 37.66 -10.00
CA LYS A 464 1.71 39.10 -9.77
C LYS A 464 2.95 39.41 -8.92
N SER A 465 3.27 38.56 -7.94
CA SER A 465 4.47 38.71 -7.08
C SER A 465 5.77 38.49 -7.87
N ASN A 466 5.82 37.48 -8.75
CA ASN A 466 7.03 37.17 -9.54
C ASN A 466 7.26 38.11 -10.74
N ARG A 467 6.24 38.80 -11.27
CA ARG A 467 6.43 39.81 -12.33
C ARG A 467 7.12 41.10 -11.85
N LYS A 468 7.15 41.37 -10.54
CA LYS A 468 7.85 42.53 -9.97
C LYS A 468 9.31 42.27 -9.58
N LYS A 469 9.77 41.01 -9.55
CA LYS A 469 11.16 40.64 -9.22
C LYS A 469 12.05 40.35 -10.44
N VAL A 470 11.50 40.35 -11.66
CA VAL A 470 12.25 40.09 -12.91
C VAL A 470 12.42 41.37 -13.75
N LYS A 471 12.21 42.56 -13.15
CA LYS A 471 12.35 43.87 -13.84
C LYS A 471 13.44 44.78 -13.25
N ILE A 472 14.35 44.23 -12.45
CA ILE A 472 15.53 44.94 -11.93
C ILE A 472 16.72 43.99 -12.05
N ALA A 473 17.21 43.79 -13.27
CA ALA A 473 18.51 43.20 -13.60
C ALA A 473 18.64 43.03 -15.13
N PHE A 474 18.34 44.07 -15.92
CA PHE A 474 18.67 44.17 -17.35
C PHE A 474 18.43 45.63 -17.74
N ASP A 475 19.36 46.49 -17.38
CA ASP A 475 19.58 47.83 -17.95
C ASP A 475 20.96 48.26 -17.43
N GLU A 476 22.00 47.78 -18.12
CA GLU A 476 23.32 48.41 -18.29
C GLU A 476 24.20 47.44 -19.09
N ASP A 477 24.89 47.98 -20.09
CA ASP A 477 25.94 47.38 -20.93
C ASP A 477 25.51 46.53 -22.14
N ASP A 478 25.05 47.20 -23.21
CA ASP A 478 25.07 46.69 -24.58
C ASP A 478 25.51 47.81 -25.55
N GLU A 479 26.79 48.19 -25.50
CA GLU A 479 27.41 49.02 -26.54
C GLU A 479 28.91 48.75 -26.72
N GLU A 480 29.33 47.49 -26.83
CA GLU A 480 30.62 47.17 -27.46
C GLU A 480 30.69 45.68 -27.84
N THR A 481 30.71 45.36 -29.14
CA THR A 481 31.43 44.21 -29.78
C THR A 481 30.79 43.73 -31.11
N ASP A 482 30.37 44.65 -31.99
CA ASP A 482 29.99 44.30 -33.37
C ASP A 482 31.16 44.45 -34.38
N LYS A 483 32.33 43.88 -34.05
CA LYS A 483 33.52 43.85 -34.93
C LYS A 483 34.35 42.57 -34.80
N ALA A 484 33.79 41.39 -35.07
CA ALA A 484 34.65 40.20 -35.25
C ALA A 484 34.08 39.03 -36.07
N ARG A 485 32.95 39.17 -36.79
CA ARG A 485 32.41 38.09 -37.65
C ARG A 485 32.55 38.37 -39.15
N ARG A 486 33.80 38.44 -39.62
CA ARG A 486 34.16 38.20 -41.03
C ARG A 486 35.56 37.62 -41.11
N LYS A 487 35.68 36.30 -41.39
CA LYS A 487 36.54 35.68 -42.42
C LYS A 487 37.00 34.25 -42.06
N LYS A 488 36.89 33.37 -43.08
CA LYS A 488 37.53 32.05 -43.29
C LYS A 488 36.89 30.88 -42.53
N GLY A 489 36.56 29.72 -43.13
CA GLY A 489 36.73 29.24 -44.51
C GLY A 489 37.08 27.74 -44.54
N LYS A 490 36.08 26.89 -44.79
CA LYS A 490 36.10 25.57 -45.49
C LYS A 490 36.85 24.33 -44.89
N PRO A 491 36.49 23.09 -45.33
CA PRO A 491 36.30 21.90 -44.46
C PRO A 491 37.19 20.68 -44.77
N VAL A 492 37.26 19.67 -43.88
CA VAL A 492 37.82 18.32 -44.18
C VAL A 492 37.08 17.18 -43.46
N LYS A 493 36.99 16.03 -44.14
CA LYS A 493 36.31 14.74 -43.89
C LYS A 493 36.98 13.78 -42.88
N LYS A 494 36.19 12.75 -42.46
CA LYS A 494 36.54 11.38 -41.96
C LYS A 494 37.05 11.32 -40.50
N GLN A 495 36.75 10.35 -39.62
CA GLN A 495 36.64 8.89 -39.75
C GLN A 495 36.01 8.29 -38.46
N LEU A 496 35.30 7.17 -38.57
CA LEU A 496 34.77 6.33 -37.46
C LEU A 496 35.89 5.54 -36.75
N PRO A 497 35.72 5.13 -35.47
CA PRO A 497 36.38 3.95 -34.92
C PRO A 497 35.43 2.83 -34.48
N GLN A 498 35.84 1.60 -34.77
CA GLN A 498 35.27 0.31 -34.36
C GLN A 498 35.64 -0.08 -32.89
N PRO A 499 34.98 -1.09 -32.30
CA PRO A 499 35.07 -1.42 -30.87
C PRO A 499 36.23 -2.38 -30.55
N ARG A 500 36.76 -2.31 -29.33
CA ARG A 500 37.70 -3.31 -28.77
C ARG A 500 37.02 -4.13 -27.68
N ARG A 501 37.04 -5.46 -27.87
CA ARG A 501 37.01 -6.48 -26.81
C ARG A 501 38.45 -6.84 -26.43
N GLN A 502 38.71 -6.94 -25.14
CA GLN A 502 39.34 -8.11 -24.49
C GLN A 502 38.94 -8.12 -23.03
#